data_AF-A0A1I8ACG3-F1
#
_entry.id   AF-A0A1I8ACG3-F1
#
_cell.length_a   1.000
_cell.length_b   1.000
_cell.length_c   1.000
_cell.angle_alpha   90.00
_cell.angle_beta   90.00
_cell.angle_gamma   90.00
#
_symmetry.space_group_name_H-M   'P 1'
#
loop_
_entity.id
_entity.type
_entity.pdbx_description
1 polymer ?
#
loop_
_entity_poly.entity_id
_entity_poly.type
_entity_poly.pdbx_seq_one_letter_code
_entity_poly.pdbx_strand_id
1 'polypeptide(L)'
;MLIVVGILIPSALILATEVFRTLAWEKKCAHLFNKYHMRNTQVHRLIVRLYIFIGYFFLGVCFNQLMVDIAKYTIGRQRPHFMEVCKPNVGYRNCGTNHTYITDFWCTTTDTKVIHEAQLSFYSGHSSFSFYAAWYTSLYLQARLYRPLYSRLLLPVIQFSLFGGAAFVAYSRVSDYKHHWSDVLVGSAMGSAIGIIMALFIAEVFNRREIPACSEGAPEGHNVNLMPLHRRPDPELGTQPLSANTVVETKTVLMSSDMRGPSIYNSGGNPVEGQRISPSHRLTSAV
;
A
#
# COMPACT_ATOMS: atom_id res chain seq x y z
N MET A 1 -12.88 -20.03 2.97
CA MET A 1 -11.90 -20.08 4.08
C MET A 1 -10.90 -18.93 4.00
N LEU A 2 -10.07 -18.80 2.96
CA LEU A 2 -9.06 -17.73 2.88
C LEU A 2 -9.63 -16.30 2.93
N ILE A 3 -10.69 -16.01 2.15
CA ILE A 3 -11.30 -14.67 2.13
C ILE A 3 -11.78 -14.25 3.52
N VAL A 4 -12.37 -15.18 4.27
CA VAL A 4 -12.84 -14.93 5.64
C VAL A 4 -11.65 -14.59 6.53
N VAL A 5 -10.59 -15.41 6.53
CA VAL A 5 -9.41 -15.19 7.36
C VAL A 5 -8.67 -13.89 6.98
N GLY A 6 -8.49 -13.64 5.69
CA GLY A 6 -7.78 -12.45 5.20
C GLY A 6 -8.60 -11.16 5.22
N ILE A 7 -9.91 -11.19 5.50
CA ILE A 7 -10.68 -10.00 5.88
C ILE A 7 -10.64 -9.83 7.40
N LEU A 8 -10.91 -10.89 8.15
CA LEU A 8 -11.01 -10.82 9.60
C LEU A 8 -9.71 -10.37 10.26
N ILE A 9 -8.54 -10.90 9.84
CA ILE A 9 -7.26 -10.54 10.44
C ILE A 9 -6.95 -9.04 10.24
N PRO A 10 -6.93 -8.49 9.01
CA PRO A 10 -6.76 -7.05 8.79
C PRO A 10 -7.78 -6.18 9.52
N SER A 11 -9.07 -6.53 9.48
CA SER A 11 -10.11 -5.75 10.15
C SER A 11 -9.93 -5.76 11.68
N ALA A 12 -9.59 -6.91 12.27
CA ALA A 12 -9.31 -7.02 13.70
C ALA A 12 -8.05 -6.23 14.09
N LEU A 13 -7.00 -6.26 13.27
CA LEU A 13 -5.79 -5.46 13.50
C LEU A 13 -6.10 -3.97 13.45
N ILE A 14 -6.84 -3.50 12.45
CA ILE A 14 -7.26 -2.09 12.35
C ILE A 14 -8.08 -1.68 13.59
N LEU A 15 -9.07 -2.50 13.98
CA LEU A 15 -9.88 -2.26 15.17
C LEU A 15 -9.02 -2.19 16.43
N ALA A 16 -8.17 -3.19 16.66
CA ALA A 16 -7.30 -3.27 17.82
C ALA A 16 -6.36 -2.06 17.90
N THR A 17 -5.80 -1.61 16.76
CA THR A 17 -4.93 -0.44 16.74
C THR A 17 -5.63 0.87 17.05
N GLU A 18 -6.84 1.09 16.54
CA GLU A 18 -7.58 2.32 16.85
C GLU A 18 -8.07 2.30 18.30
N VAL A 19 -8.52 1.16 18.82
CA VAL A 19 -8.88 1.01 20.25
C VAL A 19 -7.67 1.24 21.15
N PHE A 20 -6.54 0.61 20.86
CA PHE A 20 -5.29 0.80 21.61
C PHE A 20 -4.88 2.28 21.63
N ARG A 21 -4.97 2.96 20.47
CA ARG A 21 -4.62 4.38 20.34
C ARG A 21 -5.57 5.28 21.13
N THR A 22 -6.88 5.01 21.11
CA THR A 22 -7.86 5.75 21.91
C THR A 22 -7.59 5.56 23.41
N LEU A 23 -7.31 4.33 23.86
CA LEU A 23 -7.08 4.05 25.28
C LEU A 23 -5.75 4.59 25.80
N ALA A 24 -4.65 4.39 25.06
CA ALA A 24 -3.30 4.73 25.52
C ALA A 24 -2.94 6.21 25.30
N TRP A 25 -3.45 6.83 24.23
CA TRP A 25 -3.00 8.16 23.78
C TRP A 25 -4.08 9.24 23.86
N GLU A 26 -5.31 8.95 23.41
CA GLU A 26 -6.36 9.98 23.42
C GLU A 26 -6.79 10.36 24.84
N LYS A 27 -6.70 9.46 25.82
CA LYS A 27 -6.89 9.81 27.24
C LYS A 27 -5.88 10.83 27.76
N LYS A 28 -4.63 10.79 27.28
CA LYS A 28 -3.56 11.71 27.72
C LYS A 28 -3.71 13.11 27.12
N CYS A 29 -4.30 13.23 25.93
CA CYS A 29 -4.39 14.49 25.19
C CYS A 29 -5.85 14.84 24.83
N ALA A 30 -6.80 14.41 25.66
CA ALA A 30 -8.23 14.53 25.41
C ALA A 30 -8.69 15.98 25.17
N HIS A 31 -7.99 16.95 25.78
CA HIS A 31 -8.29 18.38 25.67
C HIS A 31 -7.97 18.98 24.28
N LEU A 32 -7.13 18.33 23.46
CA LEU A 32 -6.72 18.82 22.14
C LEU A 32 -7.67 18.36 21.00
N PHE A 33 -8.66 17.51 21.30
CA PHE A 33 -9.47 16.88 20.27
C PHE A 33 -10.90 17.37 20.25
N ASN A 34 -11.25 18.10 19.18
CA ASN A 34 -12.63 18.49 18.89
C ASN A 34 -13.49 17.27 18.48
N LYS A 35 -14.72 17.24 18.98
CA LYS A 35 -15.72 16.21 18.65
C LYS A 35 -16.29 16.46 17.25
N TYR A 36 -16.51 15.40 16.48
CA TYR A 36 -17.13 15.52 15.16
C TYR A 36 -18.64 15.65 15.31
N HIS A 37 -19.20 16.71 14.73
CA HIS A 37 -20.64 16.97 14.72
C HIS A 37 -21.23 16.54 13.37
N MET A 38 -22.08 15.51 13.36
CA MET A 38 -22.91 15.20 12.19
C MET A 38 -24.28 15.79 12.44
N ARG A 39 -24.56 16.92 11.77
CA ARG A 39 -25.85 17.63 11.75
C ARG A 39 -26.35 18.11 13.12
N ASN A 40 -26.74 17.22 14.03
CA ASN A 40 -27.13 17.52 15.41
C ASN A 40 -26.73 16.42 16.42
N THR A 41 -25.90 15.45 16.01
CA THR A 41 -25.48 14.32 16.85
C THR A 41 -23.96 14.26 16.91
N GLN A 42 -23.43 14.11 18.13
CA GLN A 42 -21.99 13.98 18.38
C GLN A 42 -21.56 12.55 18.02
N VAL A 43 -20.67 12.39 17.04
CA VAL A 43 -20.14 11.08 16.65
C VAL A 43 -18.76 10.88 17.24
N HIS A 44 -18.53 9.71 17.85
CA HIS A 44 -17.24 9.38 18.43
C HIS A 44 -16.18 9.23 17.31
N ARG A 45 -15.02 9.88 17.47
CA ARG A 45 -13.94 9.91 16.47
C ARG A 45 -13.45 8.51 16.06
N LEU A 46 -13.47 7.57 17.00
CA LEU A 46 -13.15 6.15 16.74
C LEU A 46 -14.00 5.59 15.59
N ILE A 47 -15.31 5.85 15.61
CA ILE A 47 -16.25 5.29 14.62
C ILE A 47 -15.95 5.84 13.23
N VAL A 48 -15.70 7.16 13.14
CA VAL A 48 -15.36 7.81 11.88
C VAL A 48 -14.05 7.25 11.30
N ARG A 49 -13.02 7.09 12.14
CA ARG A 49 -11.73 6.52 11.69
C ARG A 49 -11.87 5.06 11.25
N LEU A 50 -12.55 4.24 12.03
CA LEU A 50 -12.82 2.85 11.68
C LEU A 50 -13.55 2.78 10.34
N TYR A 51 -14.63 3.54 10.17
CA TYR A 51 -15.38 3.59 8.92
C TYR A 51 -14.49 3.97 7.72
N ILE A 52 -13.63 4.97 7.85
CA ILE A 52 -12.74 5.41 6.78
C ILE A 52 -11.70 4.33 6.43
N PHE A 53 -10.94 3.81 7.40
CA PHE A 53 -9.85 2.86 7.11
C PHE A 53 -10.34 1.47 6.72
N ILE A 54 -11.42 1.00 7.33
CA ILE A 54 -12.07 -0.25 6.96
C ILE A 54 -12.75 -0.08 5.59
N GLY A 55 -13.39 1.06 5.33
CA GLY A 55 -13.99 1.38 4.04
C GLY A 55 -12.98 1.34 2.89
N TYR A 56 -11.83 1.99 3.04
CA TYR A 56 -10.76 1.93 2.04
C TYR A 56 -10.19 0.52 1.86
N PHE A 57 -10.06 -0.25 2.95
CA PHE A 57 -9.63 -1.65 2.87
C PHE A 57 -10.60 -2.48 2.01
N PHE A 58 -11.90 -2.41 2.29
CA PHE A 58 -12.91 -3.15 1.53
C PHE A 58 -13.00 -2.69 0.07
N LEU A 59 -12.87 -1.39 -0.19
CA LEU A 59 -12.82 -0.87 -1.56
C LEU A 59 -11.69 -1.53 -2.36
N GLY A 60 -10.50 -1.64 -1.77
CA GLY A 60 -9.38 -2.32 -2.43
C GLY A 60 -9.55 -3.83 -2.55
N VAL A 61 -10.24 -4.48 -1.60
CA VAL A 61 -10.63 -5.91 -1.74
C VAL A 61 -11.53 -6.10 -2.97
N CYS A 62 -12.56 -5.27 -3.13
CA CYS A 62 -13.47 -5.32 -4.27
C CYS A 62 -12.70 -5.11 -5.58
N PHE A 63 -11.81 -4.12 -5.64
CA PHE A 63 -11.01 -3.85 -6.83
C PHE A 63 -10.05 -5.00 -7.15
N ASN A 64 -9.34 -5.55 -6.16
CA ASN A 64 -8.46 -6.70 -6.33
C ASN A 64 -9.23 -7.93 -6.83
N GLN A 65 -10.43 -8.19 -6.28
CA GLN A 65 -11.26 -9.32 -6.71
C GLN A 65 -11.75 -9.14 -8.15
N LEU A 66 -12.21 -7.94 -8.51
CA LEU A 66 -12.62 -7.61 -9.87
C LEU A 66 -11.49 -7.85 -10.87
N MET A 67 -10.26 -7.41 -10.56
CA MET A 67 -9.11 -7.61 -11.43
C MET A 67 -8.74 -9.10 -11.61
N VAL A 68 -8.87 -9.90 -10.55
CA VAL A 68 -8.66 -11.35 -10.62
C VAL A 68 -9.70 -12.01 -11.52
N ASP A 69 -10.98 -11.64 -11.36
CA ASP A 69 -12.06 -12.24 -12.11
C ASP A 69 -11.96 -11.89 -13.60
N ILE A 70 -11.68 -10.61 -13.92
CA ILE A 70 -11.39 -10.19 -15.31
C ILE A 70 -10.26 -11.03 -15.90
N ALA A 71 -9.11 -11.14 -15.21
CA ALA A 71 -7.96 -11.89 -15.72
C ALA A 71 -8.28 -13.37 -15.96
N LYS A 72 -9.01 -14.01 -15.04
CA LYS A 72 -9.39 -15.43 -15.15
C LYS A 72 -10.28 -15.70 -16.36
N TYR A 73 -11.34 -14.90 -16.52
CA TYR A 73 -12.30 -15.09 -17.60
C TYR A 73 -11.78 -14.62 -18.96
N THR A 74 -10.82 -13.70 -19.01
CA THR A 74 -10.19 -13.26 -20.27
C THR A 74 -9.11 -14.24 -20.77
N ILE A 75 -8.29 -14.81 -19.87
CA ILE A 75 -7.13 -15.61 -20.30
C ILE A 75 -7.46 -17.10 -20.41
N GLY A 76 -8.30 -17.65 -19.54
CA GLY A 76 -8.73 -19.06 -19.65
C GLY A 76 -7.61 -20.10 -19.54
N ARG A 77 -6.50 -19.77 -18.86
CA ARG A 77 -5.35 -20.68 -18.71
C ARG A 77 -5.73 -21.91 -17.87
N GLN A 78 -5.41 -23.10 -18.38
CA GLN A 78 -5.59 -24.37 -17.68
C GLN A 78 -4.70 -24.50 -16.43
N ARG A 79 -5.22 -25.14 -15.37
CA ARG A 79 -4.51 -25.44 -14.12
C ARG A 79 -3.64 -26.70 -14.25
N PRO A 80 -2.63 -26.90 -13.39
CA PRO A 80 -1.78 -28.09 -13.45
C PRO A 80 -2.53 -29.43 -13.36
N HIS A 81 -3.63 -29.50 -12.62
CA HIS A 81 -4.47 -30.70 -12.46
C HIS A 81 -5.56 -30.86 -13.55
N PHE A 82 -5.53 -30.04 -14.61
CA PHE A 82 -6.55 -30.08 -15.67
C PHE A 82 -6.68 -31.47 -16.32
N MET A 83 -5.56 -32.14 -16.58
CA MET A 83 -5.55 -33.46 -17.22
C MET A 83 -6.24 -34.54 -16.39
N GLU A 84 -6.14 -34.46 -15.06
CA GLU A 84 -6.79 -35.38 -14.14
C GLU A 84 -8.31 -35.16 -14.06
N VAL A 85 -8.74 -33.90 -14.16
CA VAL A 85 -10.16 -33.51 -14.14
C VAL A 85 -10.84 -33.85 -15.46
N CYS A 86 -10.28 -33.40 -16.58
CA CYS A 86 -10.91 -33.53 -17.88
C CYS A 86 -10.83 -34.97 -18.43
N LYS A 87 -9.69 -35.66 -18.24
CA LYS A 87 -9.41 -36.98 -18.85
C LYS A 87 -9.83 -37.01 -20.33
N PRO A 88 -9.09 -36.30 -21.20
CA PRO A 88 -9.47 -36.17 -22.61
C PRO A 88 -9.51 -37.53 -23.30
N ASN A 89 -10.45 -37.71 -24.22
CA ASN A 89 -10.62 -38.96 -24.98
C ASN A 89 -9.44 -39.25 -25.94
N VAL A 90 -8.74 -38.20 -26.39
CA VAL A 90 -7.58 -38.28 -27.30
C VAL A 90 -6.31 -37.82 -26.57
N GLY A 91 -5.19 -38.53 -26.79
CA GLY A 91 -3.87 -38.11 -26.28
C GLY A 91 -3.63 -38.29 -24.78
N TYR A 92 -4.55 -38.93 -24.04
CA TYR A 92 -4.43 -39.12 -22.59
C TYR A 92 -3.49 -40.27 -22.18
N ARG A 93 -3.42 -41.36 -22.98
CA ARG A 93 -2.61 -42.55 -22.66
C ARG A 93 -1.36 -42.71 -23.51
N ASN A 94 -1.45 -42.40 -24.80
CA ASN A 94 -0.34 -42.59 -25.74
C ASN A 94 -0.14 -41.31 -26.55
N CYS A 95 1.05 -40.71 -26.46
CA CYS A 95 1.49 -39.69 -27.41
C CYS A 95 1.91 -40.41 -28.69
N GLY A 96 1.04 -40.41 -29.71
CA GLY A 96 1.43 -40.82 -31.06
C GLY A 96 2.56 -39.93 -31.57
N THR A 97 3.48 -40.50 -32.34
CA THR A 97 4.77 -39.94 -32.82
C THR A 97 4.71 -38.59 -33.53
N ASN A 98 3.53 -38.02 -33.78
CA ASN A 98 3.38 -36.72 -34.38
C ASN A 98 3.24 -35.69 -33.26
N HIS A 99 4.22 -34.80 -33.12
CA HIS A 99 4.24 -33.66 -32.18
C HIS A 99 3.16 -32.61 -32.52
N THR A 100 1.91 -33.04 -32.70
CA THR A 100 0.77 -32.21 -33.06
C THR A 100 0.07 -31.73 -31.82
N TYR A 101 -0.16 -30.42 -31.73
CA TYR A 101 -0.96 -29.83 -30.68
C TYR A 101 -2.45 -30.16 -30.88
N ILE A 102 -3.11 -30.72 -29.87
CA ILE A 102 -4.51 -31.12 -29.93
C ILE A 102 -5.38 -29.98 -29.39
N THR A 103 -6.14 -29.34 -30.27
CA THR A 103 -7.11 -28.28 -29.92
C THR A 103 -8.48 -28.84 -29.60
N ASP A 104 -8.89 -29.89 -30.32
CA ASP A 104 -10.24 -30.45 -30.25
C ASP A 104 -10.24 -31.77 -29.47
N PHE A 105 -10.79 -31.74 -28.27
CA PHE A 105 -10.91 -32.89 -27.39
C PHE A 105 -12.22 -32.84 -26.60
N TRP A 106 -12.69 -34.01 -26.15
CA TRP A 106 -13.85 -34.15 -25.28
C TRP A 106 -13.39 -34.69 -23.93
N CYS A 107 -13.83 -34.02 -22.85
CA CYS A 107 -13.60 -34.52 -21.50
C CYS A 107 -14.53 -35.71 -21.22
N THR A 108 -13.99 -36.75 -20.60
CA THR A 108 -14.79 -37.94 -20.22
C THR A 108 -15.67 -37.65 -19.00
N THR A 109 -15.24 -36.71 -18.15
CA THR A 109 -16.00 -36.25 -16.98
C THR A 109 -17.21 -35.42 -17.40
N THR A 110 -18.38 -35.69 -16.81
CA THR A 110 -19.65 -35.00 -17.13
C THR A 110 -19.86 -33.70 -16.35
N ASP A 111 -19.08 -33.46 -15.29
CA ASP A 111 -19.19 -32.23 -14.50
C ASP A 111 -18.49 -31.05 -15.18
N THR A 112 -19.28 -30.28 -15.93
CA THR A 112 -18.83 -29.09 -16.66
C THR A 112 -18.31 -27.99 -15.75
N LYS A 113 -18.77 -27.91 -14.49
CA LYS A 113 -18.32 -26.87 -13.55
C LYS A 113 -16.89 -27.12 -13.13
N VAL A 114 -16.54 -28.36 -12.79
CA VAL A 114 -15.17 -28.72 -12.37
C VAL A 114 -14.19 -28.56 -13.52
N ILE A 115 -14.60 -28.88 -14.76
CA ILE A 115 -13.80 -28.65 -15.97
C ILE A 115 -13.57 -27.15 -16.18
N HIS A 116 -14.62 -26.33 -16.09
CA HIS A 116 -14.50 -24.89 -16.24
C HIS A 116 -13.60 -24.27 -15.15
N GLU A 117 -13.74 -24.70 -13.90
CA GLU A 117 -12.83 -24.26 -12.82
C GLU A 117 -11.38 -24.64 -13.08
N ALA A 118 -11.13 -25.80 -13.69
CA ALA A 118 -9.80 -26.24 -14.07
C ALA A 118 -9.20 -25.40 -15.23
N GLN A 119 -10.00 -24.60 -15.93
CA GLN A 119 -9.57 -23.65 -16.97
C GLN A 119 -9.34 -22.21 -16.46
N LEU A 120 -9.53 -21.96 -15.16
CA LEU A 120 -9.39 -20.63 -14.55
C LEU A 120 -8.16 -20.58 -13.63
N SER A 121 -6.96 -20.66 -14.22
CA SER A 121 -5.68 -20.64 -13.48
C SER A 121 -5.08 -19.23 -13.30
N PHE A 122 -5.14 -18.37 -14.32
CA PHE A 122 -4.37 -17.13 -14.34
C PHE A 122 -5.15 -15.92 -13.81
N TYR A 123 -4.61 -15.05 -12.96
CA TYR A 123 -3.53 -15.28 -11.98
C TYR A 123 -4.14 -15.72 -10.64
N SER A 124 -3.31 -16.14 -9.67
CA SER A 124 -3.84 -16.68 -8.42
C SER A 124 -4.50 -15.60 -7.55
N GLY A 125 -5.83 -15.67 -7.43
CA GLY A 125 -6.61 -14.79 -6.55
C GLY A 125 -6.26 -14.92 -5.07
N HIS A 126 -5.91 -16.14 -4.61
CA HIS A 126 -5.45 -16.37 -3.24
C HIS A 126 -4.14 -15.63 -2.95
N SER A 127 -3.18 -15.72 -3.88
CA SER A 127 -1.91 -15.01 -3.77
C SER A 127 -2.14 -13.49 -3.77
N SER A 128 -2.89 -12.98 -4.77
CA SER A 128 -3.17 -11.55 -4.91
C SER A 128 -3.84 -10.95 -3.67
N PHE A 129 -4.89 -11.59 -3.18
CA PHE A 129 -5.61 -11.12 -2.00
C PHE A 129 -4.74 -11.14 -0.74
N SER A 130 -3.94 -12.18 -0.54
CA SER A 130 -3.07 -12.29 0.64
C SER A 130 -1.97 -11.22 0.67
N PHE A 131 -1.32 -10.95 -0.46
CA PHE A 131 -0.31 -9.89 -0.58
C PHE A 131 -0.94 -8.49 -0.50
N TYR A 132 -2.11 -8.28 -1.09
CA TYR A 132 -2.88 -7.04 -0.94
C TYR A 132 -3.14 -6.73 0.55
N ALA A 133 -3.67 -7.70 1.29
CA ALA A 133 -3.98 -7.55 2.71
C ALA A 133 -2.71 -7.27 3.53
N ALA A 134 -1.62 -8.02 3.27
CA ALA A 134 -0.35 -7.81 3.96
C ALA A 134 0.21 -6.39 3.74
N TRP A 135 0.24 -5.89 2.49
CA TRP A 135 0.73 -4.55 2.18
C TRP A 135 -0.12 -3.44 2.79
N TYR A 136 -1.43 -3.49 2.58
CA TYR A 136 -2.33 -2.45 3.09
C TYR A 136 -2.25 -2.37 4.61
N THR A 137 -2.36 -3.51 5.31
CA THR A 137 -2.30 -3.55 6.77
C THR A 137 -0.90 -3.17 7.28
N SER A 138 0.18 -3.64 6.66
CA SER A 138 1.55 -3.30 7.07
C SER A 138 1.82 -1.79 7.00
N LEU A 139 1.44 -1.14 5.90
CA LEU A 139 1.60 0.30 5.72
C LEU A 139 0.70 1.10 6.67
N TYR A 140 -0.54 0.65 6.88
CA TYR A 140 -1.44 1.24 7.86
C TYR A 140 -0.86 1.17 9.28
N LEU A 141 -0.36 -0.01 9.70
CA LEU A 141 0.28 -0.20 11.00
C LEU A 141 1.53 0.69 11.13
N GLN A 142 2.35 0.78 10.08
CA GLN A 142 3.51 1.68 10.03
C GLN A 142 3.12 3.16 10.18
N ALA A 143 2.03 3.56 9.53
CA ALA A 143 1.53 4.92 9.63
C ALA A 143 1.01 5.25 11.04
N ARG A 144 0.42 4.28 11.74
CA ARG A 144 -0.31 4.50 12.99
C ARG A 144 0.47 4.21 14.27
N LEU A 145 1.31 3.17 14.27
CA LEU A 145 1.96 2.64 15.47
C LEU A 145 3.45 3.01 15.61
N TYR A 146 4.07 3.62 14.60
CA TYR A 146 5.51 3.95 14.62
C TYR A 146 5.95 4.83 15.80
N ARG A 147 5.12 5.78 16.25
CA ARG A 147 5.40 6.64 17.42
C ARG A 147 4.90 6.09 18.77
N PRO A 148 3.69 5.52 18.88
CA PRO A 148 3.15 5.15 20.19
C PRO A 148 3.73 3.87 20.80
N LEU A 149 4.37 3.01 20.02
CA LEU A 149 4.98 1.79 20.55
C LEU A 149 6.35 2.08 21.18
N TYR A 150 6.51 1.71 22.44
CA TYR A 150 7.80 1.78 23.14
C TYR A 150 8.81 0.76 22.62
N SER A 151 8.34 -0.42 22.21
CA SER A 151 9.19 -1.47 21.63
C SER A 151 9.40 -1.25 20.14
N ARG A 152 10.66 -1.05 19.73
CA ARG A 152 11.06 -0.90 18.32
C ARG A 152 10.90 -2.18 17.49
N LEU A 153 10.73 -3.35 18.13
CA LEU A 153 10.74 -4.65 17.46
C LEU A 153 9.33 -5.20 17.16
N LEU A 154 8.33 -4.83 17.96
CA LEU A 154 6.98 -5.40 17.85
C LEU A 154 6.36 -5.18 16.47
N LEU A 155 6.52 -3.98 15.93
CA LEU A 155 5.92 -3.59 14.66
C LEU A 155 6.54 -4.33 13.45
N PRO A 156 7.88 -4.36 13.28
CA PRO A 156 8.52 -5.22 12.28
C PRO A 156 8.16 -6.70 12.38
N VAL A 157 8.02 -7.25 13.60
CA VAL A 157 7.63 -8.65 13.79
C VAL A 157 6.23 -8.91 13.25
N ILE A 158 5.25 -8.07 13.59
CA ILE A 158 3.87 -8.21 13.07
C ILE A 158 3.87 -8.09 11.54
N GLN A 159 4.60 -7.14 10.97
CA GLN A 159 4.69 -6.97 9.52
C GLN A 159 5.31 -8.19 8.84
N PHE A 160 6.41 -8.72 9.40
CA PHE A 160 7.04 -9.94 8.90
C PHE A 160 6.09 -11.14 8.99
N SER A 161 5.33 -11.28 10.09
CA SER A 161 4.30 -12.33 10.23
C SER A 161 3.19 -12.20 9.18
N LEU A 162 2.74 -10.98 8.85
CA LEU A 162 1.74 -10.75 7.81
C LEU A 162 2.25 -11.19 6.43
N PHE A 163 3.48 -10.81 6.07
CA PHE A 163 4.10 -11.25 4.82
C PHE A 163 4.41 -12.75 4.80
N GLY A 164 4.85 -13.32 5.92
CA GLY A 164 5.05 -14.76 6.08
C GLY A 164 3.75 -15.55 5.88
N GLY A 165 2.64 -15.06 6.43
CA GLY A 165 1.31 -15.62 6.21
C GLY A 165 0.87 -15.52 4.75
N ALA A 166 1.10 -14.38 4.09
CA ALA A 166 0.80 -14.22 2.66
C ALA A 166 1.65 -15.16 1.78
N ALA A 167 2.94 -15.27 2.08
CA ALA A 167 3.84 -16.20 1.41
C ALA A 167 3.43 -17.67 1.62
N PHE A 168 3.04 -18.06 2.84
CA PHE A 168 2.54 -19.40 3.12
C PHE A 168 1.30 -19.73 2.28
N VAL A 169 0.36 -18.80 2.18
CA VAL A 169 -0.83 -18.95 1.32
C VAL A 169 -0.42 -19.09 -0.15
N ALA A 170 0.51 -18.26 -0.64
CA ALA A 170 1.01 -18.36 -2.01
C ALA A 170 1.68 -19.71 -2.29
N TYR A 171 2.55 -20.20 -1.39
CA TYR A 171 3.20 -21.49 -1.52
C TYR A 171 2.21 -22.66 -1.49
N SER A 172 1.18 -22.59 -0.64
CA SER A 172 0.13 -23.62 -0.61
C SER A 172 -0.54 -23.81 -1.98
N ARG A 173 -0.68 -22.74 -2.78
CA ARG A 173 -1.30 -22.83 -4.12
C ARG A 173 -0.43 -23.56 -5.14
N VAL A 174 0.89 -23.53 -4.95
CA VAL A 174 1.85 -24.28 -5.77
C VAL A 174 1.91 -25.72 -5.30
N SER A 175 2.04 -25.96 -3.98
CA SER A 175 2.12 -27.32 -3.42
C SER A 175 0.84 -28.14 -3.65
N ASP A 176 -0.32 -27.50 -3.65
CA ASP A 176 -1.63 -28.15 -3.89
C ASP A 176 -1.92 -28.35 -5.39
N TYR A 177 -0.96 -28.07 -6.29
CA TYR A 177 -1.11 -28.13 -7.75
C TYR A 177 -2.31 -27.35 -8.30
N LYS A 178 -2.74 -26.29 -7.58
CA LYS A 178 -3.88 -25.46 -7.98
C LYS A 178 -3.48 -24.37 -8.96
N HIS A 179 -2.25 -23.88 -8.91
CA HIS A 179 -1.75 -22.82 -9.79
C HIS A 179 -0.31 -23.10 -10.21
N HIS A 180 0.08 -22.59 -11.38
CA HIS A 180 1.48 -22.54 -11.76
C HIS A 180 2.22 -21.51 -10.89
N TRP A 181 3.52 -21.71 -10.68
CA TRP A 181 4.35 -20.76 -9.93
C TRP A 181 4.29 -19.35 -10.55
N SER A 182 4.20 -19.25 -11.88
CA SER A 182 4.04 -17.98 -12.61
C SER A 182 2.75 -17.25 -12.25
N ASP A 183 1.65 -18.00 -12.13
CA ASP A 183 0.32 -17.45 -11.81
C ASP A 183 0.29 -16.94 -10.37
N VAL A 184 1.04 -17.60 -9.48
CA VAL A 184 1.23 -17.17 -8.09
C VAL A 184 2.09 -15.91 -8.01
N LEU A 185 3.19 -15.85 -8.76
CA LEU A 185 4.10 -14.70 -8.80
C LEU A 185 3.41 -13.44 -9.33
N VAL A 186 2.69 -13.55 -10.45
CA VAL A 186 1.89 -12.43 -11.00
C VAL A 186 0.81 -12.01 -10.02
N GLY A 187 0.16 -12.98 -9.36
CA GLY A 187 -0.80 -12.68 -8.30
C GLY A 187 -0.18 -11.90 -7.15
N SER A 188 0.98 -12.32 -6.63
CA SER A 188 1.69 -11.59 -5.57
C SER A 188 2.05 -10.17 -5.99
N ALA A 189 2.51 -9.99 -7.23
CA ALA A 189 2.89 -8.68 -7.77
C ALA A 189 1.67 -7.75 -7.91
N MET A 190 0.58 -8.22 -8.53
CA MET A 190 -0.65 -7.45 -8.70
C MET A 190 -1.29 -7.09 -7.35
N GLY A 191 -1.40 -8.05 -6.45
CA GLY A 191 -1.90 -7.82 -5.09
C GLY A 191 -1.06 -6.78 -4.34
N SER A 192 0.27 -6.87 -4.46
CA SER A 192 1.18 -5.90 -3.86
C SER A 192 1.00 -4.50 -4.42
N ALA A 193 0.93 -4.37 -5.76
CA ALA A 193 0.72 -3.09 -6.42
C ALA A 193 -0.59 -2.43 -5.97
N ILE A 194 -1.69 -3.19 -5.96
CA ILE A 194 -3.01 -2.69 -5.52
C ILE A 194 -2.96 -2.30 -4.04
N GLY A 195 -2.34 -3.11 -3.17
CA GLY A 195 -2.24 -2.83 -1.74
C GLY A 195 -1.46 -1.55 -1.44
N ILE A 196 -0.34 -1.35 -2.13
CA ILE A 196 0.47 -0.14 -2.03
C ILE A 196 -0.31 1.07 -2.55
N ILE A 197 -0.96 0.96 -3.72
CA ILE A 197 -1.72 2.07 -4.29
C ILE A 197 -2.87 2.49 -3.37
N MET A 198 -3.64 1.51 -2.88
CA MET A 198 -4.75 1.75 -1.98
C MET A 198 -4.30 2.39 -0.67
N ALA A 199 -3.18 1.96 -0.09
CA ALA A 199 -2.69 2.51 1.17
C ALA A 199 -2.08 3.91 1.01
N LEU A 200 -1.26 4.12 -0.02
CA LEU A 200 -0.49 5.36 -0.17
C LEU A 200 -1.27 6.48 -0.86
N PHE A 201 -1.99 6.17 -1.95
CA PHE A 201 -2.64 7.19 -2.78
C PHE A 201 -4.13 7.35 -2.49
N ILE A 202 -4.85 6.26 -2.19
CA ILE A 202 -6.31 6.33 -1.96
C ILE A 202 -6.63 6.63 -0.50
N ALA A 203 -6.08 5.84 0.42
CA ALA A 203 -6.29 6.02 1.84
C ALA A 203 -5.40 7.12 2.45
N GLU A 204 -4.30 7.47 1.77
CA GLU A 204 -3.28 8.42 2.21
C GLU A 204 -2.91 8.23 3.69
N VAL A 205 -2.60 6.99 4.08
CA VAL A 205 -2.46 6.60 5.50
C VAL A 205 -1.44 7.45 6.27
N PHE A 206 -0.40 7.93 5.57
CA PHE A 206 0.65 8.79 6.12
C PHE A 206 0.23 10.26 6.26
N ASN A 207 -0.54 10.81 5.33
CA ASN A 207 -1.05 12.19 5.44
C ASN A 207 -2.09 12.30 6.56
N ARG A 208 -2.92 11.26 6.72
CA ARG A 208 -3.90 11.18 7.81
C ARG A 208 -3.28 10.88 9.18
N ARG A 209 -1.96 11.09 9.38
CA ARG A 209 -1.27 11.00 10.68
C ARG A 209 -1.59 12.23 11.56
N GLU A 210 -2.85 12.48 11.85
CA GLU A 210 -3.21 13.52 12.82
C GLU A 210 -2.92 13.01 14.25
N ILE A 211 -1.68 13.16 14.71
CA ILE A 211 -1.35 13.24 16.13
C ILE A 211 -0.71 14.62 16.33
N PRO A 212 -1.42 15.62 16.88
CA PRO A 212 -0.72 16.76 17.44
C PRO A 212 0.25 16.22 18.48
N ALA A 213 1.54 16.58 18.38
CA ALA A 213 2.50 16.22 19.42
C ALA A 213 1.95 16.77 20.73
N CYS A 214 1.73 15.90 21.72
CA CYS A 214 1.34 16.36 23.04
C CYS A 214 2.62 16.95 23.64
N SER A 215 2.85 18.26 23.46
CA SER A 215 3.88 18.94 24.23
C SER A 215 3.34 19.06 25.65
N GLU A 216 4.06 18.50 26.61
CA GLU A 216 3.87 18.87 28.01
C GLU A 216 4.24 20.36 28.14
N GLY A 217 3.22 21.22 28.26
CA GLY A 217 3.37 22.64 28.50
C GLY A 217 3.40 23.53 27.25
N ALA A 218 2.23 24.01 26.83
CA ALA A 218 2.13 25.29 26.14
C ALA A 218 0.88 26.02 26.68
N PRO A 219 0.98 27.29 27.10
CA PRO A 219 -0.13 28.04 27.67
C PRO A 219 -1.17 28.38 26.61
N GLU A 220 -2.38 28.71 27.07
CA GLU A 220 -3.55 29.06 26.27
C GLU A 220 -3.24 30.00 25.09
N GLY A 221 -3.86 29.70 23.94
CA GLY A 221 -4.06 30.67 22.87
C GLY A 221 -3.33 30.41 21.57
N HIS A 222 -3.72 29.37 20.82
CA HIS A 222 -3.58 29.44 19.36
C HIS A 222 -4.71 28.68 18.67
N ASN A 223 -5.56 29.41 17.97
CA ASN A 223 -6.63 28.88 17.13
C ASN A 223 -6.01 28.09 15.97
N VAL A 224 -5.86 26.77 16.14
CA VAL A 224 -5.51 25.87 15.05
C VAL A 224 -6.78 25.67 14.21
N ASN A 225 -6.95 26.54 13.21
CA ASN A 225 -7.95 26.36 12.16
C ASN A 225 -7.59 25.12 11.33
N LEU A 226 -8.20 23.97 11.64
CA LEU A 226 -8.17 22.81 10.76
C LEU A 226 -9.29 22.95 9.71
N MET A 227 -8.88 22.77 8.46
CA MET A 227 -9.57 22.93 7.19
C MET A 227 -11.09 22.64 7.19
N PRO A 228 -11.95 23.58 6.74
CA PRO A 228 -13.34 23.28 6.42
C PRO A 228 -13.42 22.53 5.08
N LEU A 229 -14.29 21.52 5.01
CA LEU A 229 -14.70 20.92 3.74
C LEU A 229 -15.27 22.03 2.84
N HIS A 230 -14.59 22.28 1.72
CA HIS A 230 -14.88 23.33 0.75
C HIS A 230 -16.34 23.23 0.26
N ARG A 231 -17.20 24.16 0.72
CA ARG A 231 -18.51 24.43 0.15
C ARG A 231 -18.31 25.50 -0.94
N ARG A 232 -18.61 25.18 -2.20
CA ARG A 232 -18.62 26.16 -3.30
C ARG A 232 -19.62 27.28 -2.98
N PRO A 233 -19.27 28.57 -3.15
CA PRO A 233 -20.24 29.65 -3.22
C PRO A 233 -20.66 29.91 -4.69
N ASP A 234 -21.95 30.17 -4.89
CA ASP A 234 -22.56 30.61 -6.15
C ASP A 234 -22.20 32.09 -6.49
N PRO A 235 -22.37 32.57 -7.74
CA PRO A 235 -21.76 33.81 -8.23
C PRO A 235 -22.74 35.01 -8.28
N GLU A 236 -22.33 36.16 -7.72
CA GLU A 236 -22.78 37.53 -8.04
C GLU A 236 -21.67 38.51 -7.56
N LEU A 237 -21.35 39.68 -8.11
CA LEU A 237 -21.61 40.41 -9.37
C LEU A 237 -20.72 41.69 -9.30
N GLY A 238 -19.89 41.95 -10.33
CA GLY A 238 -19.24 43.26 -10.65
C GLY A 238 -18.17 43.81 -9.67
N THR A 239 -17.09 44.51 -10.06
CA THR A 239 -16.73 45.18 -11.31
C THR A 239 -15.21 45.43 -11.31
N GLN A 240 -14.59 45.27 -12.48
CA GLN A 240 -13.18 45.50 -12.84
C GLN A 240 -12.85 47.03 -12.99
N PRO A 241 -11.60 47.51 -13.25
CA PRO A 241 -10.69 46.99 -14.28
C PRO A 241 -9.15 47.04 -14.10
N LEU A 242 -8.53 46.15 -14.90
CA LEU A 242 -7.26 46.17 -15.65
C LEU A 242 -5.96 46.77 -15.08
N SER A 243 -4.93 45.92 -15.00
CA SER A 243 -3.73 46.00 -15.87
C SER A 243 -2.93 44.68 -15.83
N ALA A 244 -2.43 44.27 -16.99
CA ALA A 244 -1.78 42.99 -17.27
C ALA A 244 -0.28 43.01 -16.98
N ASN A 245 0.29 41.85 -16.61
CA ASN A 245 1.32 41.18 -17.41
C ASN A 245 1.73 39.82 -16.79
N THR A 246 1.74 38.84 -17.70
CA THR A 246 2.14 37.44 -17.64
C THR A 246 3.60 37.24 -17.23
N VAL A 247 3.93 36.22 -16.42
CA VAL A 247 4.97 35.18 -16.68
C VAL A 247 4.71 33.99 -15.74
N VAL A 248 4.72 32.80 -16.34
CA VAL A 248 4.62 31.47 -15.74
C VAL A 248 5.97 31.06 -15.14
N GLU A 249 6.02 30.56 -13.90
CA GLU A 249 7.17 29.79 -13.43
C GLU A 249 6.74 28.58 -12.57
N THR A 250 6.92 27.40 -13.15
CA THR A 250 6.82 26.08 -12.52
C THR A 250 8.09 25.85 -11.69
N LYS A 251 7.98 25.41 -10.42
CA LYS A 251 9.14 24.88 -9.68
C LYS A 251 8.87 23.54 -9.02
N THR A 252 9.51 22.56 -9.67
CA THR A 252 9.96 21.23 -9.27
C THR A 252 10.49 21.15 -7.83
N VAL A 253 10.09 20.10 -7.09
CA VAL A 253 10.67 19.73 -5.78
C VAL A 253 11.65 18.58 -5.98
N LEU A 254 12.93 18.83 -5.70
CA LEU A 254 13.98 17.81 -5.60
C LEU A 254 14.27 17.50 -4.13
N MET A 255 14.39 16.21 -3.82
CA MET A 255 14.81 15.64 -2.54
C MET A 255 16.25 16.05 -2.20
N SER A 256 16.52 16.37 -0.93
CA SER A 256 17.85 16.26 -0.36
C SER A 256 17.78 15.66 1.05
N SER A 257 18.36 14.47 1.17
CA SER A 257 18.88 13.87 2.39
C SER A 257 20.08 14.66 2.90
N ASP A 258 20.23 14.81 4.21
CA ASP A 258 21.55 15.07 4.78
C ASP A 258 21.67 14.51 6.21
N MET A 259 22.63 13.60 6.39
CA MET A 259 23.14 13.12 7.68
C MET A 259 24.24 14.07 8.15
N ARG A 260 24.30 14.39 9.45
CA ARG A 260 25.52 14.99 10.03
C ARG A 260 25.77 14.51 11.46
N GLY A 261 26.93 13.89 11.65
CA GLY A 261 27.62 13.77 12.94
C GLY A 261 28.56 14.96 13.19
N PRO A 262 29.17 15.09 14.39
CA PRO A 262 29.74 16.36 14.87
C PRO A 262 31.29 16.41 14.92
N SER A 263 31.86 17.62 14.82
CA SER A 263 33.21 18.02 15.28
C SER A 263 33.22 19.56 15.46
N ILE A 264 33.43 20.10 16.67
CA ILE A 264 34.68 20.38 17.40
C ILE A 264 35.46 21.62 16.88
N TYR A 265 35.46 22.65 17.74
CA TYR A 265 36.43 23.73 18.03
C TYR A 265 36.62 25.01 17.16
N ASN A 266 36.32 26.14 17.84
CA ASN A 266 37.04 27.42 18.06
C ASN A 266 37.56 28.34 16.95
N SER A 267 37.01 29.56 16.97
CA SER A 267 37.65 30.85 17.31
C SER A 267 38.86 31.37 16.52
N GLY A 268 38.59 32.44 15.74
CA GLY A 268 39.28 33.74 15.84
C GLY A 268 40.61 33.95 15.08
N GLY A 269 40.68 35.01 14.28
CA GLY A 269 41.94 35.63 13.85
C GLY A 269 41.95 36.21 12.42
N ASN A 270 42.25 37.50 12.31
CA ASN A 270 42.24 38.36 11.12
C ASN A 270 43.31 38.03 10.04
N PRO A 271 43.19 38.61 8.82
CA PRO A 271 44.04 38.31 7.66
C PRO A 271 45.20 39.30 7.50
N VAL A 272 46.37 38.84 7.02
CA VAL A 272 47.44 39.70 6.46
C VAL A 272 48.27 38.94 5.41
N GLU A 273 48.30 39.53 4.21
CA GLU A 273 49.40 39.69 3.24
C GLU A 273 50.40 38.55 2.91
N GLY A 274 50.52 38.29 1.61
CA GLY A 274 51.82 38.27 0.92
C GLY A 274 52.54 36.93 0.74
N GLN A 275 52.48 36.35 -0.47
CA GLN A 275 53.61 36.39 -1.42
C GLN A 275 53.33 35.55 -2.68
N ARG A 276 53.66 36.19 -3.79
CA ARG A 276 53.68 35.72 -5.17
C ARG A 276 54.93 34.85 -5.36
N ILE A 277 54.82 33.66 -5.96
CA ILE A 277 55.74 33.07 -6.97
C ILE A 277 55.01 31.89 -7.65
N SER A 278 54.85 32.00 -8.95
CA SER A 278 54.72 30.90 -9.93
C SER A 278 55.91 31.10 -10.91
N PRO A 279 56.27 30.21 -11.85
CA PRO A 279 55.73 28.90 -12.24
C PRO A 279 56.83 27.82 -12.46
N SER A 280 56.47 26.56 -12.68
CA SER A 280 57.08 25.75 -13.75
C SER A 280 56.36 24.40 -13.94
N HIS A 281 55.96 24.16 -15.20
CA HIS A 281 55.96 22.90 -15.97
C HIS A 281 56.02 21.55 -15.20
N ARG A 282 55.25 20.52 -15.54
CA ARG A 282 55.17 19.87 -16.87
C ARG A 282 54.09 18.77 -16.88
N LEU A 283 53.53 18.52 -18.07
CA LEU A 283 52.64 17.38 -18.42
C LEU A 283 53.27 16.00 -18.18
N THR A 284 52.43 15.01 -17.82
CA THR A 284 52.30 13.64 -18.40
C THR A 284 51.31 12.86 -17.51
N SER A 285 50.07 12.56 -17.93
CA SER A 285 49.60 11.44 -18.79
C SER A 285 49.67 10.05 -18.14
N ALA A 286 48.53 9.35 -18.21
CA ALA A 286 48.27 7.91 -18.01
C ALA A 286 48.49 7.32 -16.59
N VAL A 287 47.44 6.77 -15.97
CA VAL A 287 46.83 5.44 -16.21
C VAL A 287 45.34 5.53 -15.88
#